data_AF-A0A0J8QNT0-F1
#
_entry.id   AF-A0A0J8QNT0-F1
#
_cell.length_a   1.000
_cell.length_b   1.000
_cell.length_c   1.000
_cell.angle_alpha   90.00
_cell.angle_beta   90.00
_cell.angle_gamma   90.00
#
_symmetry.space_group_name_H-M   'P 1'
#
loop_
_entity.id
_entity.type
_entity.pdbx_description
1 polymer ?
#
loop_
_entity_poly.entity_id
_entity_poly.type
_entity_poly.pdbx_seq_one_letter_code
_entity_poly.pdbx_strand_id
1 'polypeptide(L)'
;MRWQLWGFLTALLAINGLANDVELNQDDSRRQQCSGMYGKKAWGGDVDPFIHVALEKLPPKEPSPLMSLIIFEWKDEGLIGRFAPGDKEKFQKETICDRHNVEGGLCDEQSLGAFILEPNATSRAQSALISMAVNLTSAKPIKYPIKKTGFYCVSTYAFTGDDYKGIVTFRNAYGELSAPQIPKLAFYGGLTILYAVIGIFWAFLYVQHRHDILPVQNYITAILVFLVVEQLMTWGFYDMA
;
A
#
# COMPACT_ATOMS: atom_id res chain seq x y z
N MET A 1 36.63 -32.42 -14.49
CA MET A 1 36.34 -31.02 -14.08
C MET A 1 35.28 -30.38 -14.98
N ARG A 2 34.09 -30.99 -15.11
CA ARG A 2 33.03 -30.59 -16.07
C ARG A 2 31.61 -30.75 -15.51
N TRP A 3 31.46 -30.83 -14.19
CA TRP A 3 30.19 -31.17 -13.51
C TRP A 3 29.83 -30.20 -12.36
N GLN A 4 30.41 -29.00 -12.33
CA GLN A 4 30.12 -28.00 -11.29
C GLN A 4 29.39 -26.74 -11.78
N LEU A 5 29.06 -26.64 -13.07
CA LEU A 5 28.44 -25.44 -13.65
C LEU A 5 26.90 -25.49 -13.71
N TRP A 6 26.27 -26.59 -13.30
CA TRP A 6 24.80 -26.75 -13.34
C TRP A 6 24.11 -26.55 -11.98
N GLY A 7 24.87 -26.22 -10.92
CA GLY A 7 24.33 -26.05 -9.57
C GLY A 7 23.88 -24.63 -9.20
N PHE A 8 24.15 -23.62 -10.03
CA PHE A 8 23.91 -22.21 -9.69
C PHE A 8 22.64 -21.58 -10.30
N LEU A 9 21.89 -22.31 -11.15
CA LEU A 9 20.72 -21.77 -11.85
C LEU A 9 19.37 -22.14 -11.22
N THR A 10 19.32 -23.01 -10.21
CA THR A 10 18.07 -23.48 -9.60
C THR A 10 17.73 -22.83 -8.25
N ALA A 11 18.51 -21.85 -7.78
CA ALA A 11 18.31 -21.24 -6.45
C ALA A 11 17.46 -19.96 -6.42
N LEU A 12 16.91 -19.49 -7.56
CA LEU A 12 16.26 -18.17 -7.67
C LEU A 12 14.73 -18.17 -7.78
N LEU A 13 14.05 -19.31 -7.64
CA LEU A 13 12.59 -19.41 -7.83
C LEU A 13 11.79 -19.74 -6.55
N ALA A 14 12.27 -19.32 -5.39
CA ALA A 14 11.42 -19.24 -4.20
C ALA A 14 10.79 -17.85 -4.11
N ILE A 15 9.84 -17.55 -5.01
CA ILE A 15 9.01 -16.34 -4.91
C ILE A 15 7.92 -16.68 -3.89
N ASN A 16 8.20 -16.40 -2.61
CA ASN A 16 7.14 -16.34 -1.62
C ASN A 16 6.27 -15.14 -1.97
N GLY A 17 4.97 -15.35 -2.20
CA GLY A 17 4.01 -14.26 -2.35
C GLY A 17 4.06 -13.40 -1.10
N LEU A 18 4.57 -12.17 -1.24
CA LEU A 18 4.60 -11.21 -0.15
C LEU A 18 3.18 -10.65 -0.02
N ALA A 19 2.49 -11.01 1.06
CA ALA A 19 1.30 -10.27 1.47
C ALA A 19 1.68 -8.81 1.69
N ASN A 20 0.86 -7.86 1.23
CA ASN A 20 1.08 -6.43 1.43
C ASN A 20 0.57 -6.02 2.82
N ASP A 21 1.18 -6.67 3.80
CA ASP A 21 0.96 -6.52 5.22
C ASP A 21 1.98 -5.50 5.74
N VAL A 22 1.46 -4.43 6.31
CA VAL A 22 2.28 -3.36 6.89
C VAL A 22 2.02 -3.29 8.39
N GLU A 23 3.10 -3.26 9.17
CA GLU A 23 3.02 -3.15 10.62
C GLU A 23 2.49 -1.77 11.04
N LEU A 24 1.60 -1.80 12.03
CA LEU A 24 1.02 -0.64 12.68
C LEU A 24 1.40 -0.67 14.17
N ASN A 25 2.00 0.40 14.66
CA ASN A 25 2.37 0.54 16.07
C ASN A 25 2.37 2.03 16.47
N GLN A 26 2.73 2.33 17.72
CA GLN A 26 2.75 3.68 18.28
C GLN A 26 3.86 4.60 17.75
N ASP A 27 4.84 4.09 17.01
CA ASP A 27 5.95 4.89 16.48
C ASP A 27 5.46 5.90 15.44
N ASP A 28 6.03 7.10 15.42
CA ASP A 28 5.61 8.17 14.50
C ASP A 28 5.63 7.76 13.01
N SER A 29 6.56 6.89 12.63
CA SER A 29 6.71 6.39 11.26
C SER A 29 5.74 5.27 10.89
N ARG A 30 5.08 4.66 11.88
CA ARG A 30 4.27 3.44 11.72
C ARG A 30 2.85 3.55 12.25
N ARG A 31 2.54 4.61 12.99
CA ARG A 31 1.18 4.94 13.42
C ARG A 31 0.26 5.32 12.27
N GLN A 32 0.81 5.60 11.08
CA GLN A 32 0.04 5.87 9.88
C GLN A 32 0.60 5.08 8.71
N GLN A 33 -0.24 4.27 8.09
CA GLN A 33 0.09 3.52 6.88
C GLN A 33 -0.86 3.92 5.76
N CYS A 34 -0.29 4.26 4.61
CA CYS A 34 -1.07 4.67 3.44
C CYS A 34 -0.67 3.86 2.21
N SER A 35 -1.66 3.56 1.38
CA SER A 35 -1.44 2.86 0.11
C SER A 35 -2.44 3.30 -0.94
N GLY A 36 -1.99 3.28 -2.19
CA GLY A 36 -2.89 3.42 -3.33
C GLY A 36 -3.73 2.17 -3.47
N MET A 37 -5.03 2.34 -3.69
CA MET A 37 -5.98 1.24 -3.86
C MET A 37 -6.84 1.49 -5.09
N TYR A 38 -6.98 0.48 -5.94
CA TYR A 38 -7.88 0.54 -7.08
C TYR A 38 -9.24 -0.04 -6.72
N GLY A 39 -10.31 0.68 -7.06
CA GLY A 39 -11.65 0.09 -7.05
C GLY A 39 -11.75 -1.00 -8.13
N LYS A 40 -12.58 -2.02 -7.88
CA LYS A 40 -12.72 -3.19 -8.77
C LYS A 40 -12.99 -2.83 -10.24
N LYS A 41 -13.76 -1.76 -10.49
CA LYS A 41 -14.08 -1.31 -11.86
C LYS A 41 -12.88 -0.72 -12.62
N ALA A 42 -11.84 -0.25 -11.93
CA ALA A 42 -10.72 0.44 -12.54
C ALA A 42 -9.67 -0.50 -13.13
N TRP A 43 -9.40 -1.63 -12.45
CA TRP A 43 -8.37 -2.59 -12.86
C TRP A 43 -8.83 -4.06 -12.91
N GLY A 44 -10.09 -4.36 -12.57
CA GLY A 44 -10.62 -5.73 -12.58
C GLY A 44 -9.98 -6.61 -11.50
N GLY A 45 -10.35 -7.90 -11.51
CA GLY A 45 -9.83 -8.91 -10.58
C GLY A 45 -10.93 -9.70 -9.86
N ASP A 46 -10.53 -10.83 -9.27
CA ASP A 46 -11.46 -11.83 -8.71
C ASP A 46 -12.02 -11.43 -7.35
N VAL A 47 -11.31 -10.60 -6.59
CA VAL A 47 -11.70 -10.19 -5.23
C VAL A 47 -12.19 -8.74 -5.19
N ASP A 48 -13.11 -8.45 -4.28
CA ASP A 48 -13.46 -7.06 -3.97
C ASP A 48 -12.33 -6.45 -3.13
N PRO A 49 -11.80 -5.27 -3.50
CA PRO A 49 -10.68 -4.67 -2.80
C PRO A 49 -11.10 -4.15 -1.42
N PHE A 50 -10.25 -4.33 -0.42
CA PHE A 50 -10.49 -3.90 0.96
C PHE A 50 -9.20 -3.60 1.71
N ILE A 51 -9.32 -2.77 2.75
CA ILE A 51 -8.30 -2.61 3.79
C ILE A 51 -8.74 -3.46 4.98
N HIS A 52 -7.84 -4.27 5.50
CA HIS A 52 -8.07 -5.06 6.69
C HIS A 52 -7.10 -4.65 7.78
N VAL A 53 -7.63 -4.31 8.96
CA VAL A 53 -6.85 -3.92 10.12
C VAL A 53 -7.04 -5.00 11.18
N ALA A 54 -5.95 -5.66 11.56
CA ALA A 54 -5.92 -6.64 12.64
C ALA A 54 -5.01 -6.11 13.76
N LEU A 55 -5.51 -6.06 14.99
CA LEU A 55 -4.78 -5.56 16.15
C LEU A 55 -4.49 -6.72 17.09
N GLU A 56 -3.30 -6.72 17.69
CA GLU A 56 -2.97 -7.64 18.77
C GLU A 56 -3.77 -7.29 20.02
N LYS A 57 -4.33 -8.32 20.67
CA LYS A 57 -5.08 -8.13 21.90
C LYS A 57 -4.12 -7.95 23.07
N LEU A 58 -4.35 -6.90 23.85
CA LEU A 58 -3.62 -6.66 25.09
C LEU A 58 -4.29 -7.36 26.28
N PRO A 59 -3.52 -7.71 27.33
CA PRO A 59 -4.10 -8.24 28.57
C PRO A 59 -5.05 -7.22 29.21
N PRO A 60 -6.08 -7.69 29.96
CA PRO A 60 -6.97 -6.80 30.70
C PRO A 60 -6.19 -5.87 31.64
N LYS A 61 -6.52 -4.58 31.61
CA LYS A 61 -5.90 -3.51 32.42
C LYS A 61 -6.96 -2.48 32.78
N GLU A 62 -6.78 -1.81 33.93
CA GLU A 62 -7.63 -0.72 34.40
C GLU A 62 -6.80 0.58 34.53
N PRO A 63 -7.16 1.67 33.85
CA PRO A 63 -8.22 1.75 32.84
C PRO A 63 -7.91 0.90 31.61
N SER A 64 -8.96 0.48 30.89
CA SER A 64 -8.81 -0.30 29.64
C SER A 64 -7.94 0.44 28.62
N PRO A 65 -7.00 -0.25 27.94
CA PRO A 65 -6.14 0.35 26.94
C PRO A 65 -6.96 0.71 25.69
N LEU A 66 -6.95 1.99 25.33
CA LEU A 66 -7.69 2.53 24.19
C LEU A 66 -6.72 3.07 23.14
N MET A 67 -7.04 2.79 21.88
CA MET A 67 -6.34 3.31 20.71
C MET A 67 -7.35 3.99 19.79
N SER A 68 -7.07 5.23 19.40
CA SER A 68 -7.84 5.91 18.36
C SER A 68 -7.49 5.31 17.00
N LEU A 69 -8.49 5.05 16.16
CA LEU A 69 -8.32 4.57 14.80
C LEU A 69 -9.12 5.45 13.84
N ILE A 70 -8.48 5.85 12.74
CA ILE A 70 -9.16 6.45 11.59
C ILE A 70 -8.74 5.78 10.28
N ILE A 71 -9.73 5.51 9.42
CA ILE A 71 -9.52 5.05 8.04
C ILE A 71 -10.17 6.06 7.11
N PHE A 72 -9.38 6.62 6.19
CA PHE A 72 -9.80 7.69 5.30
C PHE A 72 -9.12 7.63 3.95
N GLU A 73 -9.67 8.34 2.97
CA GLU A 73 -9.01 8.60 1.69
C GLU A 73 -8.35 9.99 1.76
N TRP A 74 -7.16 10.14 1.19
CA TRP A 74 -6.31 11.33 1.33
C TRP A 74 -6.99 12.63 0.90
N LYS A 75 -7.88 12.62 -0.09
CA LYS A 75 -8.64 13.82 -0.49
C LYS A 75 -9.67 14.25 0.56
N ASP A 76 -10.07 13.34 1.43
CA ASP A 76 -10.98 13.58 2.55
C ASP A 76 -10.21 13.98 3.83
N GLU A 77 -8.86 14.06 3.82
CA GLU A 77 -8.02 14.46 4.97
C GLU A 77 -8.48 15.79 5.58
N GLY A 78 -8.89 16.74 4.74
CA GLY A 78 -9.38 18.05 5.18
C GLY A 78 -10.63 17.99 6.07
N LEU A 79 -11.33 16.86 6.13
CA LEU A 79 -12.49 16.61 6.99
C LEU A 79 -12.11 16.08 8.37
N ILE A 80 -10.83 15.82 8.62
CA ILE A 80 -10.31 15.33 9.89
C ILE A 80 -9.80 16.51 10.72
N GLY A 81 -10.14 16.47 12.00
CA GLY A 81 -9.83 17.49 12.99
C GLY A 81 -10.63 18.79 12.80
N ARG A 82 -10.65 19.61 13.85
CA ARG A 82 -11.29 20.93 13.89
C ARG A 82 -10.36 21.93 14.54
N PHE A 83 -10.49 23.21 14.20
CA PHE A 83 -9.75 24.26 14.91
C PHE A 83 -10.40 24.56 16.26
N ALA A 84 -9.59 24.77 17.29
CA ALA A 84 -10.07 25.11 18.61
C ALA A 84 -10.94 26.39 18.60
N PRO A 85 -12.00 26.47 19.42
CA PRO A 85 -12.83 27.66 19.50
C PRO A 85 -12.00 28.86 19.94
N GLY A 86 -11.93 29.90 19.11
CA GLY A 86 -11.14 31.11 19.39
C GLY A 86 -9.77 31.16 18.73
N ASP A 87 -9.33 30.08 18.07
CA ASP A 87 -8.15 30.12 17.20
C ASP A 87 -8.46 30.88 15.90
N LYS A 88 -8.18 32.19 15.92
CA LYS A 88 -8.38 33.08 14.77
C LYS A 88 -7.37 32.83 13.64
N GLU A 89 -6.19 32.33 13.98
CA GLU A 89 -5.11 32.12 13.02
C GLU A 89 -5.17 30.73 12.38
N LYS A 90 -6.00 29.82 12.91
CA LYS A 90 -6.18 28.45 12.42
C LYS A 90 -4.83 27.73 12.33
N PHE A 91 -4.05 27.83 13.41
CA PHE A 91 -2.67 27.40 13.45
C PHE A 91 -2.56 25.87 13.36
N GLN A 92 -3.37 25.16 14.16
CA GLN A 92 -3.37 23.70 14.18
C GLN A 92 -4.77 23.16 14.46
N LYS A 93 -5.12 22.07 13.76
CA LYS A 93 -6.35 21.32 14.04
C LYS A 93 -6.13 20.38 15.22
N GLU A 94 -7.10 20.34 16.10
CA GLU A 94 -7.28 19.30 17.10
C GLU A 94 -7.85 18.06 16.41
N THR A 95 -7.16 16.93 16.51
CA THR A 95 -7.48 15.69 15.78
C THR A 95 -7.99 14.57 16.67
N ILE A 96 -7.69 14.58 17.97
CA ILE A 96 -8.06 13.52 18.91
C ILE A 96 -9.12 14.04 19.88
N CYS A 97 -10.19 13.29 20.06
CA CYS A 97 -11.22 13.62 21.03
C CYS A 97 -10.77 13.18 22.43
N ASP A 98 -10.15 14.09 23.17
CA ASP A 98 -9.83 13.93 24.58
C ASP A 98 -10.80 14.73 25.45
N ARG A 99 -10.61 14.71 26.77
CA ARG A 99 -11.50 15.45 27.70
C ARG A 99 -11.45 16.96 27.48
N HIS A 100 -10.28 17.50 27.11
CA HIS A 100 -10.14 18.92 26.83
C HIS A 100 -10.97 19.34 25.61
N ASN A 101 -10.93 18.54 24.55
CA ASN A 101 -11.68 18.78 23.33
C ASN A 101 -13.19 18.53 23.47
N VAL A 102 -13.61 17.67 24.42
CA VAL A 102 -15.01 17.55 24.82
C VAL A 102 -15.50 18.81 25.56
N GLU A 103 -14.75 19.28 26.56
CA GLU A 103 -15.05 20.50 27.30
C GLU A 103 -15.06 21.75 26.39
N GLY A 104 -14.18 21.76 25.38
CA GLY A 104 -14.12 22.77 24.33
C GLY A 104 -15.23 22.64 23.27
N GLY A 105 -16.10 21.63 23.33
CA GLY A 105 -17.21 21.44 22.39
C GLY A 105 -16.78 21.05 20.97
N LEU A 106 -15.57 20.51 20.80
CA LEU A 106 -15.07 20.03 19.50
C LEU A 106 -15.59 18.62 19.17
N CYS A 107 -15.87 17.82 20.20
CA CYS A 107 -16.45 16.49 20.09
C CYS A 107 -17.35 16.17 21.28
N ASP A 108 -18.18 15.13 21.14
CA ASP A 108 -19.07 14.66 22.20
C ASP A 108 -18.39 13.62 23.09
N GLU A 109 -18.86 13.45 24.33
CA GLU A 109 -18.36 12.42 25.27
C GLU A 109 -18.40 11.01 24.68
N GLN A 110 -19.36 10.71 23.81
CA GLN A 110 -19.49 9.41 23.14
C GLN A 110 -18.35 9.12 22.16
N SER A 111 -17.68 10.17 21.68
CA SER A 111 -16.57 10.08 20.73
C SER A 111 -15.20 10.11 21.42
N LEU A 112 -15.16 10.05 22.76
CA LEU A 112 -13.93 10.07 23.53
C LEU A 112 -12.98 8.95 23.07
N GLY A 113 -11.74 9.32 22.75
CA GLY A 113 -10.72 8.42 22.22
C GLY A 113 -10.82 8.14 20.73
N ALA A 114 -11.76 8.74 19.99
CA ALA A 114 -11.82 8.69 18.53
C ALA A 114 -11.17 9.94 17.90
N PHE A 115 -10.97 9.91 16.58
CA PHE A 115 -10.55 11.12 15.85
C PHE A 115 -11.72 12.09 15.69
N ILE A 116 -11.45 13.38 15.87
CA ILE A 116 -12.39 14.48 15.63
C ILE A 116 -12.61 14.59 14.12
N LEU A 117 -13.88 14.71 13.72
CA LEU A 117 -14.28 14.91 12.32
C LEU A 117 -15.02 16.24 12.19
N GLU A 118 -14.90 16.90 11.05
CA GLU A 118 -15.70 18.08 10.70
C GLU A 118 -17.21 17.78 10.74
N PRO A 119 -18.07 18.80 10.99
CA PRO A 119 -19.52 18.61 10.93
C PRO A 119 -19.95 18.08 9.55
N ASN A 120 -20.80 17.06 9.53
CA ASN A 120 -21.26 16.37 8.32
C ASN A 120 -20.12 15.76 7.47
N ALA A 121 -18.96 15.45 8.06
CA ALA A 121 -17.84 14.83 7.35
C ALA A 121 -18.27 13.58 6.58
N THR A 122 -19.06 12.69 7.18
CA THR A 122 -19.50 11.43 6.57
C THR A 122 -20.35 11.62 5.30
N SER A 123 -21.12 12.71 5.22
CA SER A 123 -21.92 13.04 4.04
C SER A 123 -21.13 13.78 2.96
N ARG A 124 -20.09 14.53 3.36
CA ARG A 124 -19.22 15.29 2.46
C ARG A 124 -18.09 14.44 1.88
N ALA A 125 -17.69 13.40 2.58
CA ALA A 125 -16.57 12.56 2.20
C ALA A 125 -16.85 11.83 0.88
N GLN A 126 -15.84 11.78 0.02
CA GLN A 126 -15.94 11.06 -1.24
C GLN A 126 -15.90 9.54 -1.01
N SER A 127 -15.20 9.12 0.03
CA SER A 127 -15.12 7.74 0.51
C SER A 127 -15.69 7.63 1.93
N ALA A 128 -16.02 6.43 2.38
CA ALA A 128 -16.50 6.25 3.75
C ALA A 128 -15.39 6.65 4.73
N LEU A 129 -15.72 7.45 5.74
CA LEU A 129 -14.80 7.76 6.84
C LEU A 129 -15.15 6.87 8.03
N ILE A 130 -14.14 6.25 8.62
CA ILE A 130 -14.28 5.50 9.87
C ILE A 130 -13.42 6.17 10.91
N SER A 131 -14.02 6.61 12.03
CA SER A 131 -13.31 7.10 13.21
C SER A 131 -13.89 6.40 14.44
N MET A 132 -13.04 5.78 15.25
CA MET A 132 -13.48 5.08 16.47
C MET A 132 -12.36 4.96 17.51
N ALA A 133 -12.76 4.82 18.77
CA ALA A 133 -11.90 4.34 19.84
C ALA A 133 -11.96 2.81 19.90
N VAL A 134 -10.82 2.14 19.81
CA VAL A 134 -10.70 0.69 19.87
C VAL A 134 -10.16 0.29 21.23
N ASN A 135 -10.89 -0.56 21.94
CA ASN A 135 -10.40 -1.20 23.15
C ASN A 135 -9.48 -2.38 22.80
N LEU A 136 -8.20 -2.28 23.14
CA LEU A 136 -7.19 -3.26 22.76
C LEU A 136 -7.34 -4.60 23.47
N THR A 137 -8.09 -4.68 24.57
CA THR A 137 -8.39 -5.97 25.25
C THR A 137 -9.40 -6.83 24.49
N SER A 138 -10.27 -6.19 23.71
CA SER A 138 -11.38 -6.82 23.00
C SER A 138 -11.37 -6.48 21.50
N ALA A 139 -10.21 -6.12 20.97
CA ALA A 139 -10.03 -5.71 19.60
C ALA A 139 -10.55 -6.78 18.62
N LYS A 140 -11.32 -6.32 17.62
CA LYS A 140 -11.84 -7.15 16.53
C LYS A 140 -11.22 -6.68 15.22
N PRO A 141 -11.03 -7.57 14.24
CA PRO A 141 -10.55 -7.17 12.92
C PRO A 141 -11.56 -6.23 12.25
N ILE A 142 -11.04 -5.19 11.59
CA ILE A 142 -11.84 -4.16 10.92
C ILE A 142 -11.62 -4.30 9.42
N LYS A 143 -12.72 -4.43 8.67
CA LYS A 143 -12.69 -4.55 7.22
C LYS A 143 -13.34 -3.32 6.58
N TYR A 144 -12.56 -2.58 5.81
CA TYR A 144 -12.98 -1.38 5.09
C TYR A 144 -13.06 -1.66 3.59
N PRO A 145 -14.24 -1.59 2.95
CA PRO A 145 -14.39 -1.87 1.52
C PRO A 145 -13.94 -0.70 0.64
N ILE A 146 -13.16 -0.98 -0.41
CA ILE A 146 -12.73 0.02 -1.40
C ILE A 146 -13.76 0.13 -2.53
N LYS A 147 -14.56 1.19 -2.50
CA LYS A 147 -15.57 1.47 -3.54
C LYS A 147 -15.05 2.33 -4.68
N LYS A 148 -14.04 3.17 -4.40
CA LYS A 148 -13.46 4.14 -5.35
C LYS A 148 -11.95 3.96 -5.36
N THR A 149 -11.33 4.23 -6.51
CA THR A 149 -9.88 4.29 -6.61
C THR A 149 -9.38 5.55 -5.92
N GLY A 150 -8.36 5.43 -5.09
CA GLY A 150 -7.82 6.54 -4.30
C GLY A 150 -6.56 6.16 -3.53
N PHE A 151 -6.06 7.10 -2.74
CA PHE A 151 -4.95 6.89 -1.81
C PHE A 151 -5.52 6.85 -0.40
N TYR A 152 -5.49 5.67 0.23
CA TYR A 152 -6.14 5.45 1.51
C TYR A 152 -5.12 5.33 2.63
N CYS A 153 -5.47 5.86 3.79
CA CYS A 153 -4.64 5.87 4.98
C CYS A 153 -5.39 5.25 6.16
N VAL A 154 -4.66 4.47 6.95
CA VAL A 154 -5.04 4.03 8.29
C VAL A 154 -4.13 4.75 9.25
N SER A 155 -4.68 5.52 10.18
CA SER A 155 -3.92 6.23 11.21
C SER A 155 -4.44 5.86 12.60
N THR A 156 -3.51 5.74 13.53
CA THR A 156 -3.77 5.36 14.91
C THR A 156 -3.05 6.24 15.90
N TYR A 157 -3.62 6.33 17.10
CA TYR A 157 -3.04 7.08 18.22
C TYR A 157 -3.23 6.30 19.53
N ALA A 158 -2.17 6.17 20.32
CA ALA A 158 -2.23 5.50 21.62
C ALA A 158 -2.93 6.42 22.64
N PHE A 159 -4.25 6.41 22.67
CA PHE A 159 -5.05 7.33 23.50
C PHE A 159 -4.75 7.19 25.00
N THR A 160 -4.58 5.95 25.50
CA THR A 160 -4.18 5.69 26.89
C THR A 160 -2.67 5.62 27.09
N GLY A 161 -1.87 5.80 26.03
CA GLY A 161 -0.41 5.71 26.08
C GLY A 161 0.14 4.27 26.14
N ASP A 162 -0.69 3.26 25.91
CA ASP A 162 -0.24 1.87 25.85
C ASP A 162 0.37 1.53 24.48
N ASP A 163 1.49 0.80 24.48
CA ASP A 163 2.09 0.24 23.28
C ASP A 163 1.14 -0.77 22.64
N TYR A 164 1.00 -0.69 21.32
CA TYR A 164 0.12 -1.57 20.55
C TYR A 164 0.81 -2.04 19.28
N LYS A 165 0.36 -3.19 18.79
CA LYS A 165 0.79 -3.75 17.52
C LYS A 165 -0.40 -4.18 16.71
N GLY A 166 -0.28 -4.02 15.40
CA GLY A 166 -1.26 -4.47 14.45
C GLY A 166 -0.67 -4.60 13.06
N ILE A 167 -1.49 -5.14 12.17
CA ILE A 167 -1.16 -5.31 10.76
C ILE A 167 -2.28 -4.69 9.95
N VAL A 168 -1.90 -3.90 8.95
CA VAL A 168 -2.79 -3.38 7.91
C VAL A 168 -2.49 -4.10 6.61
N THR A 169 -3.49 -4.80 6.09
CA THR A 169 -3.42 -5.47 4.78
C THR A 169 -4.17 -4.64 3.75
N PHE A 170 -3.48 -4.23 2.69
CA PHE A 170 -4.08 -3.51 1.56
C PHE A 170 -4.35 -4.47 0.39
N ARG A 171 -5.51 -5.14 0.41
CA ARG A 171 -5.86 -6.15 -0.60
C ARG A 171 -6.51 -5.52 -1.82
N ASN A 172 -5.80 -5.47 -2.95
CA ASN A 172 -6.36 -5.01 -4.22
C ASN A 172 -7.11 -6.16 -4.94
N ALA A 173 -7.91 -5.80 -5.95
CA ALA A 173 -8.70 -6.77 -6.70
C ALA A 173 -7.85 -7.78 -7.50
N TYR A 174 -6.67 -7.37 -7.92
CA TYR A 174 -5.72 -8.14 -8.75
C TYR A 174 -4.61 -8.84 -7.94
N GLY A 175 -4.63 -8.77 -6.61
CA GLY A 175 -3.58 -9.38 -5.77
C GLY A 175 -3.10 -8.48 -4.63
N GLU A 176 -1.90 -8.77 -4.13
CA GLU A 176 -1.26 -8.05 -3.01
C GLU A 176 -0.47 -6.83 -3.48
N LEU A 177 -0.08 -6.78 -4.76
CA LEU A 177 0.71 -5.67 -5.30
C LEU A 177 0.14 -4.29 -4.95
N SER A 178 1.05 -3.41 -4.53
CA SER A 178 0.71 -2.01 -4.31
C SER A 178 0.23 -1.38 -5.62
N ALA A 179 -0.78 -0.51 -5.56
CA ALA A 179 -1.33 0.14 -6.75
C ALA A 179 -0.29 0.79 -7.69
N PRO A 180 0.76 1.49 -7.19
CA PRO A 180 1.77 2.09 -8.06
C PRO A 180 2.60 1.09 -8.87
N GLN A 181 2.65 -0.19 -8.46
CA GLN A 181 3.44 -1.21 -9.14
C GLN A 181 2.70 -1.83 -10.33
N ILE A 182 1.38 -1.79 -10.36
CA ILE A 182 0.59 -2.46 -11.41
C ILE A 182 0.83 -1.92 -12.82
N PRO A 183 0.91 -0.60 -13.07
CA PRO A 183 1.28 -0.09 -14.39
C PRO A 183 2.65 -0.60 -14.88
N LYS A 184 3.55 -0.99 -13.97
CA LYS A 184 4.86 -1.56 -14.34
C LYS A 184 4.73 -2.91 -15.02
N LEU A 185 3.71 -3.71 -14.70
CA LEU A 185 3.45 -4.98 -15.36
C LEU A 185 3.26 -4.79 -16.87
N ALA A 186 2.34 -3.90 -17.25
CA ALA A 186 2.10 -3.58 -18.66
C ALA A 186 3.32 -2.94 -19.32
N PHE A 187 4.05 -2.08 -18.60
CA PHE A 187 5.27 -1.43 -19.10
C PHE A 187 6.39 -2.44 -19.41
N TYR A 188 6.73 -3.32 -18.47
CA TYR A 188 7.79 -4.33 -18.65
C TYR A 188 7.38 -5.41 -19.66
N GLY A 189 6.10 -5.82 -19.69
CA GLY A 189 5.59 -6.70 -20.73
C GLY A 189 5.71 -6.08 -22.13
N GLY A 190 5.34 -4.81 -22.27
CA GLY A 190 5.49 -4.06 -23.52
C GLY A 190 6.95 -3.89 -23.96
N LEU A 191 7.85 -3.55 -23.03
CA LEU A 191 9.29 -3.49 -23.30
C LEU A 191 9.87 -4.83 -23.74
N THR A 192 9.43 -5.94 -23.13
CA THR A 192 9.85 -7.30 -23.50
C THR A 192 9.49 -7.59 -24.96
N ILE A 193 8.25 -7.28 -25.36
CA ILE A 193 7.80 -7.46 -26.76
C ILE A 193 8.61 -6.57 -27.71
N LEU A 194 8.81 -5.29 -27.36
CA LEU A 194 9.58 -4.35 -28.18
C LEU A 194 11.00 -4.85 -28.42
N TYR A 195 11.72 -5.22 -27.35
CA TYR A 195 13.08 -5.73 -27.47
C TYR A 195 13.14 -7.08 -28.19
N ALA A 196 12.12 -7.94 -28.05
CA ALA A 196 12.05 -9.18 -28.81
C ALA A 196 11.92 -8.93 -30.31
N VAL A 197 11.07 -7.98 -30.73
CA VAL A 197 10.93 -7.61 -32.16
C VAL A 197 12.23 -7.02 -32.71
N ILE A 198 12.86 -6.10 -31.97
CA ILE A 198 14.17 -5.55 -32.34
C ILE A 198 15.22 -6.66 -32.42
N GLY A 199 15.23 -7.59 -31.47
CA GLY A 199 16.14 -8.73 -31.43
C GLY A 199 15.95 -9.68 -32.62
N ILE A 200 14.71 -9.98 -33.02
CA ILE A 200 14.42 -10.80 -34.20
C ILE A 200 14.88 -10.12 -35.48
N PHE A 201 14.59 -8.82 -35.63
CA PHE A 201 15.03 -8.04 -36.78
C PHE A 201 16.57 -7.94 -36.84
N TRP A 202 17.22 -7.68 -35.70
CA TRP A 202 18.67 -7.67 -35.59
C TRP A 202 19.27 -9.05 -35.93
N ALA A 203 18.71 -10.13 -35.41
CA ALA A 203 19.17 -11.50 -35.70
C ALA A 203 19.07 -11.82 -37.19
N PHE A 204 17.99 -11.39 -37.87
CA PHE A 204 17.86 -11.52 -39.32
C PHE A 204 18.98 -10.77 -40.05
N LEU A 205 19.22 -9.49 -39.73
CA LEU A 205 20.29 -8.69 -40.34
C LEU A 205 21.68 -9.26 -40.06
N TYR A 206 21.91 -9.75 -38.84
CA TYR A 206 23.15 -10.35 -38.39
C TYR A 206 23.46 -11.63 -39.19
N VAL A 207 22.44 -12.47 -39.46
CA VAL A 207 22.60 -13.66 -40.30
C VAL A 207 22.86 -13.27 -41.77
N GLN A 208 22.15 -12.26 -42.28
CA GLN A 208 22.31 -11.78 -43.66
C GLN A 208 23.73 -11.21 -43.91
N HIS A 209 24.28 -10.45 -42.97
CA HIS A 209 25.58 -9.76 -43.12
C HIS A 209 26.72 -10.44 -42.35
N ARG A 210 26.60 -11.74 -42.10
CA ARG A 210 27.54 -12.55 -41.29
C ARG A 210 29.01 -12.47 -41.68
N HIS A 211 29.30 -12.07 -42.92
CA HIS A 211 30.67 -11.96 -43.44
C HIS A 211 31.33 -10.61 -43.12
N ASP A 212 30.55 -9.58 -42.77
CA ASP A 212 31.02 -8.20 -42.56
C ASP A 212 30.88 -7.76 -41.09
N ILE A 213 30.87 -8.72 -40.15
CA ILE A 213 30.60 -8.47 -38.74
C ILE A 213 31.83 -7.93 -38.03
N LEU A 214 31.70 -6.70 -37.51
CA LEU A 214 32.69 -6.08 -36.63
C LEU A 214 32.54 -6.59 -35.18
N PRO A 215 33.63 -6.65 -34.38
CA PRO A 215 33.56 -7.07 -32.98
C PRO A 215 32.51 -6.32 -32.14
N VAL A 216 32.27 -5.04 -32.43
CA VAL A 216 31.22 -4.22 -31.77
C VAL A 216 29.82 -4.83 -31.90
N GLN A 217 29.51 -5.46 -33.04
CA GLN A 217 28.19 -6.05 -33.28
C GLN A 217 27.95 -7.28 -32.40
N ASN A 218 29.00 -8.02 -32.02
CA ASN A 218 28.89 -9.12 -31.06
C ASN A 218 28.48 -8.62 -29.67
N TYR A 219 29.02 -7.46 -29.24
CA TYR A 219 28.60 -6.83 -27.98
C TYR A 219 27.15 -6.34 -28.06
N ILE A 220 26.73 -5.76 -29.19
CA ILE A 220 25.33 -5.33 -29.40
C ILE A 220 24.39 -6.54 -29.29
N THR A 221 24.71 -7.66 -29.96
CA THR A 221 23.92 -8.89 -29.86
C THR A 221 23.81 -9.40 -28.43
N ALA A 222 24.93 -9.42 -27.68
CA ALA A 222 24.93 -9.85 -26.29
C ALA A 222 24.06 -8.94 -25.40
N ILE A 223 24.14 -7.62 -25.59
CA ILE A 223 23.33 -6.64 -24.84
C ILE A 223 21.84 -6.80 -25.18
N LEU A 224 21.48 -6.99 -26.45
CA LEU A 224 20.08 -7.19 -26.85
C LEU A 224 19.48 -8.46 -26.22
N VAL A 225 20.21 -9.57 -26.24
CA VAL A 225 19.76 -10.81 -25.59
C VAL A 225 19.61 -10.60 -24.08
N PHE A 226 20.59 -9.94 -23.45
CA PHE A 226 20.51 -9.62 -22.03
C PHE A 226 19.27 -8.79 -21.69
N LEU A 227 18.99 -7.73 -22.46
CA LEU A 227 17.82 -6.87 -22.24
C LEU A 227 16.51 -7.64 -22.37
N VAL A 228 16.34 -8.50 -23.39
CA VAL A 228 15.12 -9.31 -23.53
C VAL A 228 14.91 -10.22 -22.33
N VAL A 229 15.95 -10.91 -21.89
CA VAL A 229 15.89 -11.83 -20.74
C VAL A 229 15.61 -11.06 -19.44
N GLU A 230 16.28 -9.94 -19.22
CA GLU A 230 16.07 -9.07 -18.07
C GLU A 230 14.62 -8.56 -17.98
N GLN A 231 14.08 -8.01 -19.07
CA GLN A 231 12.70 -7.50 -19.07
C GLN A 231 11.68 -8.63 -18.88
N LEU A 232 11.91 -9.81 -19.47
CA LEU A 232 11.04 -10.98 -19.28
C LEU A 232 11.03 -11.46 -17.82
N MET A 233 12.20 -11.56 -17.19
CA MET A 233 12.30 -11.93 -15.77
C MET A 233 11.63 -10.86 -14.87
N THR A 234 11.84 -9.59 -15.18
CA THR A 234 11.23 -8.47 -14.45
C THR A 234 9.71 -8.51 -14.57
N TRP A 235 9.19 -8.74 -15.78
CA TRP A 235 7.75 -8.87 -16.00
C TRP A 235 7.17 -10.07 -15.23
N GLY A 236 7.82 -11.23 -15.29
CA GLY A 236 7.40 -12.42 -14.54
C GLY A 236 7.41 -12.22 -13.02
N PHE A 237 8.37 -11.46 -12.48
CA PHE A 237 8.38 -11.08 -11.06
C PHE A 237 7.14 -10.26 -10.68
N TYR A 238 6.74 -9.29 -11.49
CA TYR A 238 5.54 -8.49 -11.23
C TYR A 238 4.23 -9.23 -11.52
N ASP A 239 4.23 -10.26 -12.36
CA ASP A 239 3.03 -11.07 -12.63
C ASP A 239 2.74 -12.05 -11.49
N MET A 240 3.80 -12.55 -10.83
CA MET A 240 3.71 -13.52 -9.73
C MET A 240 3.63 -12.88 -8.33
N ALA A 241 3.85 -11.57 -8.22
CA ALA A 241 3.75 -10.81 -6.97
C ALA A 241 2.31 -10.34 -6.70
#